data_AF-A0A6J3IYD3-F1
#
_entry.id   AF-A0A6J3IYD3-F1
#
_cell.length_a   1.000
_cell.length_b   1.000
_cell.length_c   1.000
_cell.angle_alpha   90.00
_cell.angle_beta   90.00
_cell.angle_gamma   90.00
#
_symmetry.space_group_name_H-M   'P 1'
#
loop_
_entity.id
_entity.type
_entity.pdbx_description
1 polymer ?
#
loop_
_entity_poly.entity_id
_entity_poly.type
_entity_poly.pdbx_seq_one_letter_code
_entity_poly.pdbx_strand_id
1 'polypeptide(L)'
;MGGNTADYVPPIGKGQTERSHFLETSGVVAGALLITRQGSEAGRMNVGVAHSEVNPNTRVMNSRGIWLAYIILVGLLHVVLLSIPFFSIPVVWTLTNVIHNLAMYIFLHMVKGTPFETPDQGKARLLTHWEQMDYGLQFTSSRKFLSISPIVLYLLASFYTKYDVAHFLINTASLLSVLLPKLPQFHGVRVFGINKY
;
A
#
# COMPACT_ATOMS: atom_id res chain seq x y z
N MET A 1 -29.61 -24.76 52.12
CA MET A 1 -30.10 -23.95 50.99
C MET A 1 -30.91 -24.87 50.09
N GLY A 2 -32.22 -24.64 49.99
CA GLY A 2 -33.14 -25.48 49.23
C GLY A 2 -34.57 -25.16 49.64
N GLY A 3 -35.07 -24.01 49.17
CA GLY A 3 -36.41 -23.52 49.47
C GLY A 3 -37.46 -24.24 48.63
N ASN A 4 -38.42 -24.88 49.29
CA ASN A 4 -39.68 -25.36 48.72
C ASN A 4 -40.66 -24.18 48.69
N THR A 5 -41.19 -23.83 47.52
CA THR A 5 -42.29 -22.87 47.38
C THR A 5 -43.48 -23.56 46.74
N ALA A 6 -44.64 -23.32 47.34
CA ALA A 6 -45.89 -24.01 47.13
C ALA A 6 -46.58 -23.63 45.81
N ASP A 7 -47.22 -24.63 45.19
CA ASP A 7 -48.15 -24.46 44.07
C ASP A 7 -49.41 -23.71 44.52
N TYR A 8 -49.73 -22.60 43.83
CA TYR A 8 -50.99 -21.87 43.96
C TYR A 8 -51.69 -21.85 42.60
N VAL A 9 -52.86 -22.48 42.51
CA VAL A 9 -53.73 -22.48 41.32
C VAL A 9 -55.03 -21.75 41.64
N PRO A 10 -55.33 -20.60 41.00
CA PRO A 10 -56.66 -20.01 41.03
C PRO A 10 -57.53 -20.46 39.83
N PRO A 11 -58.87 -20.42 39.95
CA PRO A 11 -59.79 -21.11 39.06
C PRO A 11 -60.11 -20.36 37.76
N ILE A 12 -60.42 -21.16 36.75
CA ILE A 12 -60.96 -20.76 35.44
C ILE A 12 -62.38 -20.22 35.62
N GLY A 13 -62.62 -18.96 35.23
CA GLY A 13 -63.97 -18.40 35.28
C GLY A 13 -64.12 -17.04 34.60
N LYS A 14 -64.67 -17.08 33.37
CA LYS A 14 -65.51 -16.06 32.73
C LYS A 14 -64.85 -14.72 32.35
N GLY A 15 -64.45 -14.60 31.08
CA GLY A 15 -64.07 -13.32 30.48
C GLY A 15 -63.96 -13.38 28.96
N GLN A 16 -64.89 -14.07 28.27
CA GLN A 16 -64.76 -14.36 26.84
C GLN A 16 -65.69 -13.56 25.91
N THR A 17 -66.44 -12.59 26.44
CA THR A 17 -67.45 -11.87 25.61
C THR A 17 -67.04 -10.45 25.21
N GLU A 18 -65.99 -9.85 25.80
CA GLU A 18 -65.60 -8.46 25.47
C GLU A 18 -64.35 -8.32 24.59
N ARG A 19 -63.70 -9.42 24.20
CA ARG A 19 -62.43 -9.36 23.43
C ARG A 19 -62.59 -9.16 21.93
N SER A 20 -63.77 -9.37 21.35
CA SER A 20 -63.93 -9.31 19.89
C SER A 20 -63.95 -7.88 19.35
N HIS A 21 -64.48 -6.91 20.10
CA HIS A 21 -64.60 -5.52 19.62
C HIS A 21 -63.33 -4.68 19.77
N PHE A 22 -62.35 -5.10 20.58
CA PHE A 22 -61.08 -4.41 20.77
C PHE A 22 -59.98 -4.86 19.77
N LEU A 23 -60.18 -6.02 19.12
CA LEU A 23 -59.19 -6.62 18.22
C LEU A 23 -59.21 -6.02 16.81
N GLU A 24 -60.34 -5.49 16.33
CA GLU A 24 -60.39 -4.83 15.00
C GLU A 24 -59.68 -3.47 14.98
N THR A 25 -59.80 -2.67 16.04
CA THR A 25 -59.10 -1.37 16.14
C THR A 25 -57.61 -1.52 16.35
N SER A 26 -57.16 -2.64 16.93
CA SER A 26 -55.74 -2.91 17.20
C SER A 26 -54.98 -3.37 15.95
N GLY A 27 -55.64 -4.07 15.02
CA GLY A 27 -55.03 -4.56 13.78
C GLY A 27 -54.65 -3.43 12.80
N VAL A 28 -55.49 -2.39 12.72
CA VAL A 28 -55.23 -1.23 11.84
C VAL A 28 -54.08 -0.37 12.38
N VAL A 29 -54.00 -0.19 13.70
CA VAL A 29 -52.89 0.55 14.35
C VAL A 29 -51.58 -0.23 14.30
N ALA A 30 -51.62 -1.56 14.47
CA ALA A 30 -50.44 -2.42 14.31
C ALA A 30 -49.95 -2.44 12.85
N GLY A 31 -50.85 -2.44 11.86
CA GLY A 31 -50.51 -2.33 10.45
C GLY A 31 -49.84 -0.98 10.11
N ALA A 32 -50.40 0.13 10.60
CA ALA A 32 -49.81 1.46 10.42
C ALA A 32 -48.45 1.60 11.13
N LEU A 33 -48.29 1.02 12.32
CA LEU A 33 -47.02 1.03 13.07
C LEU A 33 -45.95 0.16 12.40
N LEU A 34 -46.33 -0.98 11.79
CA LEU A 34 -45.41 -1.82 11.02
C LEU A 34 -45.00 -1.17 9.69
N ILE A 35 -45.91 -0.47 9.00
CA ILE A 35 -45.60 0.30 7.79
C ILE A 35 -44.68 1.48 8.11
N THR A 36 -44.92 2.18 9.23
CA THR A 36 -44.05 3.29 9.67
C THR A 36 -42.67 2.79 10.14
N ARG A 37 -42.58 1.59 10.72
CA ARG A 37 -41.32 1.01 11.17
C ARG A 37 -40.47 0.47 10.00
N GLN A 38 -41.08 -0.07 8.94
CA GLN A 38 -40.34 -0.48 7.74
C GLN A 38 -39.83 0.71 6.90
N GLY A 39 -40.46 1.89 7.00
CA GLY A 39 -40.02 3.11 6.31
C GLY A 39 -38.78 3.79 6.91
N SER A 40 -38.38 3.45 8.14
CA SER A 40 -37.23 4.08 8.83
C SER A 40 -35.93 3.28 8.74
N GLU A 41 -35.97 2.03 8.28
CA GLU A 41 -34.77 1.16 8.22
C GLU A 41 -34.24 0.98 6.78
N ALA A 42 -34.96 1.48 5.77
CA ALA A 42 -34.56 1.45 4.36
C ALA A 42 -33.66 2.62 3.93
N GLY A 43 -32.87 3.16 4.86
CA GLY A 43 -32.04 4.34 4.61
C GLY A 43 -30.72 4.37 5.39
N ARG A 44 -30.36 3.29 6.09
CA ARG A 44 -28.96 3.08 6.47
C ARG A 44 -28.23 2.56 5.24
N MET A 45 -28.00 3.45 4.28
CA MET A 45 -26.82 3.33 3.44
C MET A 45 -25.66 3.20 4.43
N ASN A 46 -25.15 1.97 4.60
CA ASN A 46 -23.74 1.80 4.88
C ASN A 46 -23.06 2.47 3.68
N VAL A 47 -22.86 3.78 3.78
CA VAL A 47 -21.73 4.44 3.15
C VAL A 47 -20.55 3.71 3.76
N GLY A 48 -20.18 2.57 3.15
CA GLY A 48 -18.86 2.04 3.31
C GLY A 48 -17.99 3.22 2.98
N VAL A 49 -17.39 3.82 4.02
CA VAL A 49 -16.36 4.81 3.82
C VAL A 49 -15.34 4.00 3.06
N ALA A 50 -15.32 4.15 1.74
CA ALA A 50 -14.23 3.65 0.95
C ALA A 50 -13.04 4.33 1.61
N HIS A 51 -12.24 3.55 2.34
CA HIS A 51 -10.94 3.99 2.77
C HIS A 51 -10.13 4.09 1.47
N SER A 52 -10.43 5.10 0.64
CA SER A 52 -9.59 5.52 -0.45
C SER A 52 -8.28 5.84 0.23
N GLU A 53 -7.29 5.06 -0.13
CA GLU A 53 -5.98 5.15 0.47
C GLU A 53 -5.47 6.57 0.26
N VAL A 54 -5.35 7.33 1.36
CA VAL A 54 -5.05 8.77 1.35
C VAL A 54 -3.66 9.08 0.75
N ASN A 55 -2.85 8.04 0.54
CA ASN A 55 -1.54 8.13 -0.08
C ASN A 55 -1.28 6.91 -0.98
N PRO A 56 -1.37 7.01 -2.31
CA PRO A 56 -1.14 5.87 -3.21
C PRO A 56 0.30 5.34 -3.19
N ASN A 57 1.28 6.11 -2.71
CA ASN A 57 2.69 5.70 -2.67
C ASN A 57 2.95 4.55 -1.67
N THR A 58 2.04 4.30 -0.72
CA THR A 58 2.16 3.20 0.25
C THR A 58 1.99 1.84 -0.42
N ARG A 59 1.12 1.73 -1.43
CA ARG A 59 0.73 0.44 -2.04
C ARG A 59 1.09 0.29 -3.51
N VAL A 60 1.48 1.37 -4.20
CA VAL A 60 1.79 1.33 -5.64
C VAL A 60 2.75 0.18 -6.00
N MET A 61 3.84 0.05 -5.24
CA MET A 61 4.89 -0.94 -5.51
C MET A 61 4.51 -2.38 -5.12
N ASN A 62 3.34 -2.61 -4.52
CA ASN A 62 2.90 -3.95 -4.12
C ASN A 62 2.27 -4.75 -5.30
N SER A 63 1.97 -4.08 -6.41
CA SER A 63 1.35 -4.72 -7.58
C SER A 63 2.36 -5.54 -8.40
N ARG A 64 1.99 -6.78 -8.75
CA ARG A 64 2.75 -7.65 -9.67
C ARG A 64 2.97 -7.00 -11.04
N GLY A 65 2.02 -6.19 -11.50
CA GLY A 65 2.12 -5.48 -12.78
C GLY A 65 3.27 -4.46 -12.79
N ILE A 66 3.50 -3.77 -11.67
CA ILE A 66 4.62 -2.82 -11.55
C ILE A 66 5.96 -3.55 -11.54
N TRP A 67 6.04 -4.71 -10.88
CA TRP A 67 7.28 -5.50 -10.88
C TRP A 67 7.64 -5.97 -12.28
N LEU A 68 6.64 -6.45 -13.04
CA LEU A 68 6.83 -6.83 -14.44
C LEU A 68 7.26 -5.64 -15.30
N ALA A 69 6.56 -4.51 -15.19
CA ALA A 69 6.88 -3.30 -15.93
C ALA A 69 8.30 -2.80 -15.63
N TYR A 70 8.73 -2.88 -14.36
CA TYR A 70 10.10 -2.56 -13.96
C TYR A 70 11.13 -3.47 -14.64
N ILE A 71 10.92 -4.79 -14.65
CA ILE A 71 11.85 -5.73 -15.31
C ILE A 71 11.92 -5.45 -16.81
N ILE A 72 10.77 -5.22 -17.46
CA ILE A 72 10.69 -4.87 -18.87
C ILE A 72 11.43 -3.55 -19.14
N LEU A 73 11.26 -2.53 -18.30
CA LEU A 73 11.92 -1.24 -18.47
C LEU A 73 13.45 -1.36 -18.38
N VAL A 74 13.96 -2.13 -17.41
CA VAL A 74 15.41 -2.39 -17.29
C VAL A 74 15.92 -3.18 -18.49
N GLY A 75 15.19 -4.20 -18.94
CA GLY A 75 15.54 -4.97 -20.13
C GLY A 75 15.54 -4.11 -21.40
N LEU A 76 14.54 -3.25 -21.57
CA LEU A 76 14.44 -2.33 -22.69
C LEU A 76 15.58 -1.32 -22.70
N LEU A 77 15.92 -0.72 -21.54
CA LEU A 77 17.10 0.13 -21.40
C LEU A 77 18.37 -0.59 -21.89
N HIS A 78 18.57 -1.84 -21.47
CA HIS A 78 19.73 -2.63 -21.86
C HIS A 78 19.77 -2.88 -23.38
N VAL A 79 18.64 -3.27 -23.98
CA VAL A 79 18.52 -3.49 -25.43
C VAL A 79 18.78 -2.21 -26.23
N VAL A 80 18.27 -1.07 -25.76
CA VAL A 80 18.51 0.23 -26.40
C VAL A 80 20.00 0.56 -26.36
N LEU A 81 20.68 0.35 -25.24
CA LEU A 81 22.13 0.59 -25.13
C LEU A 81 22.95 -0.37 -26.00
N LEU A 82 22.54 -1.65 -26.10
CA LEU A 82 23.17 -2.63 -27.01
C LEU A 82 23.02 -2.26 -28.48
N SER A 83 22.00 -1.49 -28.84
CA SER A 83 21.74 -1.07 -30.22
C SER A 83 22.69 0.04 -30.69
N ILE A 84 23.54 0.59 -29.81
CA ILE A 84 24.49 1.66 -30.13
C ILE A 84 25.82 1.03 -30.61
N PRO A 85 26.23 1.26 -31.87
CA PRO A 85 27.33 0.51 -32.50
C PRO A 85 28.73 0.78 -31.91
N PHE A 86 28.89 1.85 -31.13
CA PHE A 86 30.17 2.24 -30.54
C PHE A 86 30.37 1.72 -29.11
N PHE A 87 29.37 1.06 -28.53
CA PHE A 87 29.47 0.53 -27.17
C PHE A 87 29.92 -0.93 -27.16
N SER A 88 30.95 -1.20 -26.37
CA SER A 88 31.34 -2.58 -26.07
C SER A 88 30.39 -3.18 -25.03
N ILE A 89 30.30 -4.52 -25.01
CA ILE A 89 29.44 -5.24 -24.06
C ILE A 89 29.70 -4.85 -22.60
N PRO A 90 30.95 -4.75 -22.10
CA PRO A 90 31.23 -4.28 -20.74
C PRO A 90 30.69 -2.87 -20.46
N VAL A 91 30.86 -1.94 -21.42
CA VAL A 91 30.36 -0.56 -21.30
C VAL A 91 28.84 -0.54 -21.20
N VAL A 92 28.14 -1.32 -22.02
CA VAL A 92 26.67 -1.39 -21.97
C VAL A 92 26.18 -1.90 -20.61
N TRP A 93 26.81 -2.93 -20.05
CA TRP A 93 26.45 -3.45 -18.73
C TRP A 93 26.70 -2.42 -17.62
N THR A 94 27.83 -1.70 -17.66
CA THR A 94 28.10 -0.62 -16.71
C THR A 94 27.12 0.54 -16.86
N LEU A 95 26.83 0.98 -18.08
CA LEU A 95 25.84 2.05 -18.33
C LEU A 95 24.44 1.64 -17.86
N THR A 96 24.03 0.40 -18.13
CA THR A 96 22.74 -0.13 -17.66
C THR A 96 22.67 -0.08 -16.14
N ASN A 97 23.72 -0.55 -15.44
CA ASN A 97 23.78 -0.54 -13.98
C ASN A 97 23.77 0.89 -13.41
N VAL A 98 24.56 1.81 -13.97
CA VAL A 98 24.63 3.21 -13.51
C VAL A 98 23.32 3.95 -13.75
N ILE A 99 22.75 3.88 -14.96
CA ILE A 99 21.48 4.55 -15.29
C ILE A 99 20.35 4.00 -14.42
N HIS A 100 20.28 2.67 -14.25
CA HIS A 100 19.33 2.03 -13.35
C HIS A 100 19.46 2.56 -11.92
N ASN A 101 20.67 2.57 -11.36
CA ASN A 101 20.91 3.01 -9.98
C ASN A 101 20.61 4.50 -9.80
N LEU A 102 20.93 5.33 -10.79
CA LEU A 102 20.59 6.76 -10.80
C LEU A 102 19.08 6.98 -10.84
N ALA A 103 18.36 6.30 -11.74
CA ALA A 103 16.91 6.41 -11.86
C ALA A 103 16.22 5.95 -10.57
N MET A 104 16.68 4.84 -10.00
CA MET A 104 16.20 4.33 -8.71
C MET A 104 16.46 5.30 -7.58
N TYR A 105 17.64 5.91 -7.52
CA TYR A 105 17.98 6.91 -6.50
C TYR A 105 17.06 8.14 -6.61
N ILE A 106 16.87 8.68 -7.82
CA ILE A 106 16.00 9.83 -8.04
C ILE A 106 14.56 9.48 -7.62
N PHE A 107 14.00 8.40 -8.14
CA PHE A 107 12.61 8.04 -7.88
C PHE A 107 12.34 7.71 -6.41
N LEU A 108 13.23 6.94 -5.77
CA LEU A 108 13.00 6.47 -4.40
C LEU A 108 13.43 7.47 -3.33
N HIS A 109 14.48 8.26 -3.56
CA HIS A 109 15.12 9.06 -2.52
C HIS A 109 15.13 10.57 -2.80
N MET A 110 14.87 11.03 -4.02
CA MET A 110 14.75 12.47 -4.32
C MET A 110 13.29 12.94 -4.44
N VAL A 111 12.43 12.14 -5.08
CA VAL A 111 11.01 12.48 -5.23
C VAL A 111 10.29 12.39 -3.88
N LYS A 112 9.55 13.46 -3.54
CA LYS A 112 8.79 13.61 -2.28
C LYS A 112 7.33 13.93 -2.53
N GLY A 113 6.50 13.70 -1.52
CA GLY A 113 5.06 13.93 -1.59
C GLY A 113 4.33 12.92 -2.46
N THR A 114 3.09 13.23 -2.79
CA THR A 114 2.19 12.42 -3.63
C THR A 114 1.83 13.24 -4.87
N PRO A 115 2.34 12.91 -6.08
CA PRO A 115 2.22 13.79 -7.25
C PRO A 115 0.79 14.18 -7.66
N PHE A 116 -0.20 13.38 -7.27
CA PHE A 116 -1.59 13.47 -7.73
C PHE A 116 -2.64 13.57 -6.60
N GLU A 117 -2.22 13.71 -5.34
CA GLU A 117 -3.12 13.88 -4.18
C GLU A 117 -3.17 15.35 -3.73
N THR A 118 -4.26 15.73 -3.06
CA THR A 118 -4.62 17.10 -2.67
C THR A 118 -3.50 17.91 -1.98
N PRO A 119 -3.56 19.26 -1.98
CA PRO A 119 -2.51 20.14 -1.42
C PRO A 119 -2.15 19.89 0.05
N ASP A 120 -3.05 19.31 0.84
CA ASP A 120 -2.80 18.99 2.26
C ASP A 120 -2.24 17.58 2.45
N GLN A 121 -0.99 17.39 2.03
CA GLN A 121 -0.29 16.10 2.16
C GLN A 121 0.31 15.88 3.55
N GLY A 122 0.09 16.80 4.50
CA GLY A 122 0.61 16.73 5.87
C GLY A 122 2.09 16.30 5.93
N LYS A 123 2.37 15.20 6.64
CA LYS A 123 3.72 14.62 6.77
C LYS A 123 4.26 14.02 5.47
N ALA A 124 3.40 13.53 4.57
CA ALA A 124 3.83 12.85 3.34
C ALA A 124 4.58 13.79 2.37
N ARG A 125 4.28 15.10 2.41
CA ARG A 125 5.00 16.13 1.63
C ARG A 125 6.51 16.13 1.87
N LEU A 126 6.94 15.75 3.07
CA LEU A 126 8.34 15.77 3.49
C LEU A 126 9.02 14.41 3.31
N LEU A 127 8.26 13.35 3.08
CA LEU A 127 8.79 11.99 2.97
C LEU A 127 9.10 11.65 1.52
N THR A 128 10.20 10.93 1.31
CA THR A 128 10.57 10.35 0.03
C THR A 128 9.66 9.18 -0.33
N HIS A 129 9.62 8.79 -1.60
CA HIS A 129 8.83 7.63 -2.02
C HIS A 129 9.23 6.35 -1.27
N TRP A 130 10.54 6.16 -0.99
CA TRP A 130 11.03 5.06 -0.16
C TRP A 130 10.52 5.09 1.28
N GLU A 131 10.43 6.26 1.90
CA GLU A 131 9.97 6.39 3.29
C GLU A 131 8.46 6.14 3.39
N GLN A 132 7.69 6.54 2.38
CA GLN A 132 6.24 6.35 2.33
C GLN A 132 5.82 4.90 2.03
N MET A 133 6.65 4.15 1.29
CA MET A 133 6.34 2.79 0.81
C MET A 133 5.96 1.82 1.93
N ASP A 134 4.92 1.01 1.70
CA ASP A 134 4.40 0.03 2.66
C ASP A 134 4.19 0.62 4.07
N TYR A 135 3.73 1.88 4.16
CA TYR A 135 3.51 2.60 5.41
C TYR A 135 4.77 2.74 6.30
N GLY A 136 5.97 2.69 5.70
CA GLY A 136 7.24 2.72 6.42
C GLY A 136 7.65 1.38 7.02
N LEU A 137 6.87 0.31 6.84
CA LEU A 137 7.23 -1.03 7.30
C LEU A 137 8.50 -1.50 6.59
N GLN A 138 9.47 -1.96 7.38
CA GLN A 138 10.72 -2.49 6.84
C GLN A 138 10.55 -3.94 6.38
N PHE A 139 11.44 -4.42 5.51
CA PHE A 139 11.52 -5.82 5.06
C PHE A 139 10.27 -6.40 4.37
N THR A 140 9.41 -5.54 3.81
CA THR A 140 8.33 -5.97 2.92
C THR A 140 8.87 -6.57 1.62
N SER A 141 8.02 -7.33 0.92
CA SER A 141 8.39 -7.94 -0.37
C SER A 141 8.80 -6.88 -1.41
N SER A 142 8.11 -5.75 -1.47
CA SER A 142 8.42 -4.64 -2.39
C SER A 142 9.77 -4.00 -2.06
N ARG A 143 10.05 -3.72 -0.78
CA ARG A 143 11.36 -3.18 -0.35
C ARG A 143 12.49 -4.16 -0.59
N LYS A 144 12.28 -5.45 -0.35
CA LYS A 144 13.27 -6.50 -0.66
C LYS A 144 13.54 -6.55 -2.15
N PHE A 145 12.49 -6.56 -2.98
CA PHE A 145 12.63 -6.55 -4.43
C PHE A 145 13.47 -5.37 -4.93
N LEU A 146 13.13 -4.14 -4.53
CA LEU A 146 13.85 -2.94 -4.94
C LEU A 146 15.26 -2.82 -4.36
N SER A 147 15.58 -3.53 -3.28
CA SER A 147 16.94 -3.62 -2.73
C SER A 147 17.77 -4.71 -3.41
N ILE A 148 17.16 -5.84 -3.75
CA ILE A 148 17.83 -6.97 -4.41
C ILE A 148 18.10 -6.68 -5.88
N SER A 149 17.20 -5.98 -6.58
CA SER A 149 17.34 -5.74 -8.01
C SER A 149 18.63 -5.01 -8.43
N PRO A 150 19.08 -3.91 -7.77
CA PRO A 150 20.38 -3.31 -8.11
C PRO A 150 21.56 -4.23 -7.78
N ILE A 151 21.44 -5.10 -6.77
CA ILE A 151 22.48 -6.07 -6.42
C ILE A 151 22.62 -7.12 -7.53
N VAL A 152 21.51 -7.68 -8.00
CA VAL A 152 21.51 -8.65 -9.10
C VAL A 152 22.09 -8.02 -10.37
N LEU A 153 21.68 -6.79 -10.70
CA LEU A 153 22.19 -6.08 -11.86
C LEU A 153 23.70 -5.80 -11.76
N TYR A 154 24.18 -5.43 -10.58
CA TYR A 154 25.60 -5.24 -10.29
C TYR A 154 26.40 -6.54 -10.46
N LEU A 155 25.87 -7.68 -9.98
CA LEU A 155 26.54 -8.98 -10.13
C LEU A 155 26.63 -9.39 -11.60
N LEU A 156 25.55 -9.21 -12.37
CA LEU A 156 25.56 -9.44 -13.81
C LEU A 156 26.56 -8.53 -14.51
N ALA A 157 26.55 -7.22 -14.20
CA ALA A 157 27.50 -6.28 -14.77
C ALA A 157 28.95 -6.68 -14.46
N SER A 158 29.25 -7.07 -13.22
CA SER A 158 30.59 -7.52 -12.82
C SER A 158 31.06 -8.75 -13.59
N PHE A 159 30.15 -9.70 -13.83
CA PHE A 159 30.44 -10.89 -14.62
C PHE A 159 30.75 -10.54 -16.09
N TYR A 160 29.94 -9.71 -16.72
CA TYR A 160 30.12 -9.33 -18.12
C TYR A 160 31.25 -8.32 -18.36
N THR A 161 31.67 -7.57 -17.34
CA THR A 161 32.86 -6.72 -17.40
C THR A 161 34.13 -7.48 -17.04
N LYS A 162 34.05 -8.80 -16.82
CA LYS A 162 35.19 -9.67 -16.46
C LYS A 162 35.98 -9.15 -15.24
N TYR A 163 35.28 -8.50 -14.30
CA TYR A 163 35.90 -7.91 -13.11
C TYR A 163 36.99 -6.86 -13.41
N ASP A 164 36.91 -6.20 -14.57
CA ASP A 164 37.77 -5.06 -14.87
C ASP A 164 37.65 -3.99 -13.77
N VAL A 165 38.80 -3.48 -13.31
CA VAL A 165 38.89 -2.62 -12.13
C VAL A 165 38.11 -1.32 -12.33
N ALA A 166 38.18 -0.70 -13.51
CA ALA A 166 37.50 0.57 -13.77
C ALA A 166 35.96 0.38 -13.72
N HIS A 167 35.46 -0.65 -14.39
CA HIS A 167 34.03 -0.96 -14.39
C HIS A 167 33.55 -1.38 -12.99
N PHE A 168 34.35 -2.15 -12.27
CA PHE A 168 34.07 -2.58 -10.90
C PHE A 168 33.91 -1.40 -9.94
N LEU A 169 34.84 -0.43 -9.97
CA LEU A 169 34.77 0.75 -9.11
C LEU A 169 33.54 1.61 -9.42
N ILE A 170 33.25 1.86 -10.69
CA ILE A 170 32.06 2.62 -11.12
C ILE A 170 30.78 1.92 -10.68
N ASN A 171 30.67 0.62 -10.95
CA ASN A 171 29.51 -0.18 -10.61
C ASN A 171 29.30 -0.23 -9.09
N THR A 172 30.38 -0.38 -8.32
CA THR A 172 30.34 -0.39 -6.84
C THR A 172 29.89 0.96 -6.29
N ALA A 173 30.48 2.06 -6.77
CA ALA A 173 30.09 3.40 -6.33
C ALA A 173 28.61 3.68 -6.63
N SER A 174 28.12 3.28 -7.81
CA SER A 174 26.70 3.42 -8.17
C SER A 174 25.78 2.53 -7.32
N LEU A 175 26.22 1.35 -6.91
CA LEU A 175 25.45 0.45 -6.06
C LEU A 175 25.35 1.02 -4.63
N LEU A 176 26.46 1.52 -4.10
CA LEU A 176 26.50 2.11 -2.76
C LEU A 176 25.59 3.34 -2.67
N SER A 177 25.55 4.20 -3.70
CA SER A 177 24.70 5.39 -3.67
C SER A 177 23.20 5.08 -3.54
N VAL A 178 22.74 3.93 -4.07
CA VAL A 178 21.33 3.52 -4.00
C VAL A 178 21.03 2.57 -2.84
N LEU A 179 22.01 1.81 -2.34
CA LEU A 179 21.81 0.91 -1.20
C LEU A 179 21.93 1.62 0.15
N LEU A 180 22.87 2.57 0.29
CA LEU A 180 23.08 3.26 1.57
C LEU A 180 21.79 3.92 2.09
N PRO A 181 21.02 4.69 1.30
CA PRO A 181 19.80 5.33 1.79
C PRO A 181 18.65 4.36 2.11
N LYS A 182 18.76 3.09 1.69
CA LYS A 182 17.76 2.05 1.97
C LYS A 182 17.98 1.36 3.32
N LEU A 183 19.17 1.47 3.89
CA LEU A 183 19.47 0.87 5.19
C LEU A 183 18.63 1.53 6.29
N PRO A 184 18.14 0.76 7.29
CA PRO A 184 17.29 1.29 8.35
C PRO A 184 17.97 2.39 9.17
N GLN A 185 19.32 2.39 9.26
CA GLN A 185 20.09 3.43 9.94
C GLN A 185 19.99 4.82 9.28
N PHE A 186 19.66 4.88 7.98
CA PHE A 186 19.47 6.14 7.25
C PHE A 186 18.00 6.54 7.12
N HIS A 187 17.08 5.83 7.78
CA HIS A 187 15.66 6.18 7.78
C HIS A 187 15.45 7.54 8.45
N GLY A 188 14.90 8.52 7.72
CA GLY A 188 14.74 9.90 8.20
C GLY A 188 16.03 10.71 8.28
N VAL A 189 17.20 10.12 7.98
CA VAL A 189 18.49 10.81 7.93
C VAL A 189 18.86 11.04 6.47
N ARG A 190 18.70 12.28 6.04
CA ARG A 190 19.01 12.70 4.68
C ARG A 190 20.52 12.76 4.51
N VAL A 191 21.08 11.75 3.84
CA VAL A 191 22.48 11.73 3.43
C VAL A 191 22.77 13.03 2.67
N PHE A 192 23.73 13.83 3.18
CA PHE A 192 24.11 15.18 2.74
C PHE A 192 23.23 16.37 3.17
N GLY A 193 22.23 16.21 4.04
CA GLY A 193 21.43 17.36 4.50
C GLY A 193 20.61 18.05 3.40
N ILE A 194 20.54 17.44 2.21
CA ILE A 194 19.64 17.85 1.13
C ILE A 194 18.24 17.68 1.70
N ASN A 195 17.53 18.81 1.87
CA ASN A 195 16.28 18.93 2.59
C ASN A 195 16.51 18.96 4.13
N LYS A 196 17.05 20.03 4.71
CA LYS A 196 16.76 20.38 6.11
C LYS A 196 15.61 21.38 6.09
N TYR A 197 14.62 21.19 6.96
CA TYR A 197 13.58 22.17 7.24
C TYR A 197 13.84 22.72 8.63
#